data_AF-A0A5P9PEW8-F1
#
_entry.id   AF-A0A5P9PEW8-F1
#
_cell.length_a   1.000
_cell.length_b   1.000
_cell.length_c   1.000
_cell.angle_alpha   90.00
_cell.angle_beta   90.00
_cell.angle_gamma   90.00
#
_symmetry.space_group_name_H-M   'P 1'
#
loop_
_entity.id
_entity.type
_entity.pdbx_description
1 polymer ?
#
loop_
_entity_poly.entity_id
_entity_poly.type
_entity_poly.pdbx_seq_one_letter_code
_entity_poly.pdbx_strand_id
1 'polypeptide(L)'
;MRVHTRHTPAFGVARVVLGPGEAVQAAAEALLASSFGVAPSAPVRKGGPVVFTAPAEGGWVDLAPKRAGDVYPLEFDGTQGWCVAKDAVLGRPAGVRRDQHWPALQSLFGGDGGFLEHYGGVGPLILSCTGPVEVFSLDPGEIVTVMPGFLVAYPDSVQVRLRAVDPAGPQSVRTGEGLALDFAGPGRVLVQARSTL
;
A
#
# COMPACT_ATOMS: atom_id res chain seq x y z
N MET A 1 -16.96 4.97 -2.85
CA MET A 1 -16.33 4.49 -1.60
C MET A 1 -15.66 5.66 -0.90
N ARG A 2 -15.82 5.80 0.42
CA ARG A 2 -15.15 6.84 1.24
C ARG A 2 -14.44 6.19 2.43
N VAL A 3 -13.28 6.72 2.82
CA VAL A 3 -12.49 6.16 3.93
C VAL A 3 -12.36 7.22 5.03
N HIS A 4 -12.71 6.83 6.26
CA HIS A 4 -12.50 7.63 7.45
C HIS A 4 -11.50 6.91 8.36
N THR A 5 -10.41 7.59 8.71
CA THR A 5 -9.45 7.06 9.67
C THR A 5 -9.96 7.29 11.10
N ARG A 6 -9.75 6.30 11.97
CA ARG A 6 -10.13 6.32 13.38
C ARG A 6 -8.96 5.85 14.22
N HIS A 7 -8.91 6.25 15.49
CA HIS A 7 -7.87 5.80 16.45
C HIS A 7 -6.43 6.13 16.00
N THR A 8 -6.28 7.19 15.21
CA THR A 8 -5.01 7.73 14.77
C THR A 8 -4.54 8.83 15.73
N PRO A 9 -3.23 9.01 15.96
CA PRO A 9 -2.14 8.15 15.48
C PRO A 9 -1.95 6.88 16.34
N ALA A 10 -1.08 5.97 15.86
CA ALA A 10 -0.52 4.77 16.52
C ALA A 10 -1.29 3.45 16.46
N PHE A 11 -2.62 3.44 16.39
CA PHE A 11 -3.41 2.20 16.22
C PHE A 11 -4.62 2.43 15.31
N GLY A 12 -4.34 2.93 14.11
CA GLY A 12 -5.34 3.37 13.14
C GLY A 12 -6.28 2.25 12.69
N VAL A 13 -7.56 2.61 12.50
CA VAL A 13 -8.59 1.76 11.89
C VAL A 13 -9.20 2.53 10.71
N ALA A 14 -9.34 1.86 9.57
CA ALA A 14 -10.03 2.40 8.40
C ALA A 14 -11.51 2.06 8.47
N ARG A 15 -12.38 3.05 8.66
CA ARG A 15 -13.81 2.91 8.37
C ARG A 15 -14.05 3.17 6.89
N VAL A 16 -14.35 2.11 6.15
CA VAL A 16 -14.69 2.15 4.73
C VAL A 16 -16.20 2.23 4.59
N VAL A 17 -16.70 3.38 4.16
CA VAL A 17 -18.12 3.61 3.86
C VAL A 17 -18.36 3.27 2.38
N LEU A 18 -19.30 2.36 2.16
CA LEU A 18 -19.65 1.78 0.87
C LEU A 18 -21.06 2.20 0.49
N GLY A 19 -21.22 2.69 -0.74
CA GLY A 19 -22.52 2.86 -1.38
C GLY A 19 -23.16 1.51 -1.76
N PRO A 20 -24.42 1.53 -2.25
CA PRO A 20 -25.12 0.33 -2.70
C PRO A 20 -24.30 -0.50 -3.70
N GLY A 21 -24.03 -1.77 -3.38
CA GLY A 21 -23.24 -2.67 -4.23
C GLY A 21 -21.75 -2.33 -4.38
N GLU A 22 -21.26 -1.26 -3.72
CA GLU A 22 -19.82 -1.01 -3.65
C GLU A 22 -19.12 -2.08 -2.81
N ALA A 23 -17.86 -2.32 -3.13
CA ALA A 23 -17.08 -3.34 -2.46
C ALA A 23 -15.64 -2.89 -2.19
N VAL A 24 -15.07 -3.45 -1.12
CA VAL A 24 -13.65 -3.33 -0.78
C VAL A 24 -13.03 -4.72 -0.66
N GLN A 25 -11.87 -4.89 -1.29
CA GLN A 25 -11.06 -6.10 -1.15
C GLN A 25 -10.03 -5.87 -0.04
N ALA A 26 -9.95 -6.79 0.93
CA ALA A 26 -8.96 -6.76 2.00
C ALA A 26 -8.60 -8.19 2.46
N ALA A 27 -7.62 -8.33 3.34
CA ALA A 27 -7.35 -9.61 4.01
C ALA A 27 -8.49 -9.94 4.98
N ALA A 28 -8.86 -11.22 5.12
CA ALA A 28 -9.98 -11.62 5.98
C ALA A 28 -9.74 -11.24 7.45
N GLU A 29 -8.49 -11.39 7.90
CA GLU A 29 -8.03 -11.07 9.25
C GLU A 29 -7.98 -9.56 9.55
N ALA A 30 -8.03 -8.71 8.51
CA ALA A 30 -8.08 -7.27 8.69
C ALA A 30 -9.49 -6.78 9.07
N LEU A 31 -10.52 -7.62 8.90
CA LEU A 31 -11.89 -7.25 9.27
C LEU A 31 -12.00 -7.11 10.79
N LEU A 32 -12.31 -5.90 11.24
CA LEU A 32 -12.64 -5.62 12.64
C LEU A 32 -14.16 -5.72 12.87
N ALA A 33 -14.94 -5.05 12.03
CA ALA A 33 -16.40 -5.03 12.11
C ALA A 33 -17.02 -4.63 10.76
N SER A 34 -18.29 -4.90 10.57
CA SER A 34 -19.07 -4.37 9.45
C SER A 34 -20.48 -3.99 9.88
N SER A 35 -21.16 -3.17 9.09
CA SER A 35 -22.61 -3.04 9.22
C SER A 35 -23.31 -4.36 8.88
N PHE A 36 -24.54 -4.50 9.37
CA PHE A 36 -25.41 -5.61 8.99
C PHE A 36 -25.60 -5.65 7.46
N GLY A 37 -25.74 -6.85 6.90
CA GLY A 37 -25.98 -7.06 5.46
C GLY A 37 -24.74 -7.03 4.56
N VAL A 38 -23.57 -6.61 5.05
CA VAL A 38 -22.32 -6.72 4.28
C VAL A 38 -21.94 -8.19 4.10
N ALA A 39 -21.80 -8.63 2.85
CA ALA A 39 -21.52 -10.02 2.52
C ALA A 39 -20.04 -10.20 2.14
N PRO A 40 -19.28 -11.07 2.86
CA PRO A 40 -17.93 -11.45 2.45
C PRO A 40 -17.98 -12.52 1.34
N SER A 41 -17.11 -12.39 0.34
CA SER A 41 -16.86 -13.44 -0.64
C SER A 41 -16.08 -14.62 -0.03
N ALA A 42 -16.19 -15.81 -0.62
CA ALA A 42 -15.23 -16.86 -0.34
C ALA A 42 -13.81 -16.42 -0.80
N PRO A 43 -12.75 -16.67 -0.02
CA PRO A 43 -11.39 -16.38 -0.44
C PRO A 43 -10.97 -17.35 -1.55
N VAL A 44 -10.27 -16.85 -2.57
CA VAL A 44 -9.84 -17.66 -3.73
C VAL A 44 -8.86 -18.77 -3.31
N ARG A 45 -8.11 -18.55 -2.23
CA ARG A 45 -7.19 -19.52 -1.60
C ARG A 45 -7.19 -19.31 -0.09
N LYS A 46 -6.74 -20.30 0.69
CA LYS A 46 -6.58 -20.15 2.14
C LYS A 46 -5.67 -18.95 2.45
N GLY A 47 -6.15 -18.01 3.26
CA GLY A 47 -5.46 -16.75 3.58
C GLY A 47 -5.35 -15.76 2.41
N GLY A 48 -6.13 -15.97 1.34
CA GLY A 48 -6.26 -15.01 0.25
C GLY A 48 -7.18 -13.85 0.62
N PRO A 49 -7.18 -12.79 -0.20
CA PRO A 49 -8.05 -11.64 0.02
C PRO A 49 -9.53 -12.02 -0.12
N VAL A 50 -10.37 -11.31 0.62
CA VAL A 50 -11.83 -11.37 0.61
C VAL A 50 -12.37 -10.05 0.07
N VAL A 51 -13.48 -10.12 -0.67
CA VAL A 51 -14.24 -8.95 -1.12
C VAL A 51 -15.46 -8.79 -0.22
N PHE A 52 -15.58 -7.63 0.41
CA PHE A 52 -16.74 -7.26 1.22
C PHE A 52 -17.63 -6.33 0.41
N THR A 53 -18.86 -6.77 0.13
CA THR A 53 -19.81 -6.04 -0.71
C THR A 53 -20.98 -5.53 0.13
N ALA A 54 -21.32 -4.25 -0.05
CA ALA A 54 -22.44 -3.63 0.64
C ALA A 54 -23.80 -4.04 0.05
N PRO A 55 -24.85 -4.13 0.88
CA PRO A 55 -26.23 -4.37 0.43
C PRO A 55 -26.81 -3.15 -0.28
N ALA A 56 -28.09 -3.22 -0.68
CA ALA A 56 -28.74 -2.19 -1.49
C ALA A 56 -28.88 -0.83 -0.78
N GLU A 57 -28.88 -0.82 0.54
CA GLU A 57 -28.90 0.37 1.40
C GLU A 57 -27.49 0.98 1.63
N GLY A 58 -26.44 0.33 1.11
CA GLY A 58 -25.06 0.66 1.42
C GLY A 58 -24.62 0.08 2.77
N GLY A 59 -23.42 0.42 3.22
CA GLY A 59 -22.88 -0.14 4.46
C GLY A 59 -21.50 0.39 4.81
N TRP A 60 -20.89 -0.23 5.81
CA TRP A 60 -19.51 0.07 6.17
C TRP A 60 -18.75 -1.16 6.64
N VAL A 61 -17.42 -1.10 6.48
CA VAL A 61 -16.46 -2.08 6.96
C VAL A 61 -15.35 -1.36 7.71
N ASP A 62 -15.06 -1.78 8.94
CA ASP A 62 -13.89 -1.34 9.68
C ASP A 62 -12.75 -2.34 9.42
N LEU A 63 -11.62 -1.84 8.92
CA LEU A 63 -10.39 -2.59 8.67
C LEU A 63 -9.29 -2.16 9.65
N ALA A 64 -8.69 -3.12 10.35
CA ALA A 64 -7.60 -2.89 11.30
C ALA A 64 -6.29 -3.53 10.78
N PRO A 65 -5.17 -2.79 10.80
CA PRO A 65 -3.85 -3.35 10.51
C PRO A 65 -3.47 -4.49 11.45
N LYS A 66 -2.71 -5.46 10.94
CA LYS A 66 -2.13 -6.55 11.75
C LYS A 66 -1.06 -6.07 12.73
N ARG A 67 -0.31 -5.02 12.37
CA ARG A 67 0.78 -4.44 13.17
C ARG A 67 0.34 -3.10 13.74
N ALA A 68 0.84 -2.76 14.93
CA ALA A 68 0.67 -1.43 15.51
C ALA A 68 1.19 -0.35 14.55
N GLY A 69 0.40 0.71 14.37
CA GLY A 69 0.69 1.75 13.40
C GLY A 69 -0.55 2.50 12.93
N ASP A 70 -0.42 3.22 11.83
CA ASP A 70 -1.47 4.10 11.30
C ASP A 70 -2.08 3.56 10.00
N VAL A 71 -3.18 4.17 9.58
CA VAL A 71 -3.85 3.90 8.30
C VAL A 71 -3.80 5.16 7.44
N TYR A 72 -3.35 5.01 6.20
CA TYR A 72 -3.18 6.10 5.25
C TYR A 72 -4.00 5.85 3.97
N PRO A 73 -5.08 6.60 3.72
CA PRO A 73 -5.80 6.55 2.44
C PRO A 73 -4.98 7.27 1.36
N LEU A 74 -4.47 6.52 0.39
CA LEU A 74 -3.82 7.05 -0.79
C LEU A 74 -4.83 7.15 -1.94
N GLU A 75 -5.22 8.38 -2.29
CA GLU A 75 -6.21 8.64 -3.35
C GLU A 75 -5.60 8.51 -4.75
N PHE A 76 -6.28 7.76 -5.62
CA PHE A 76 -5.97 7.67 -7.04
C PHE A 76 -7.05 8.41 -7.83
N ASP A 77 -6.63 9.30 -8.73
CA ASP A 77 -7.51 10.10 -9.59
C ASP A 77 -7.61 9.57 -11.03
N GLY A 78 -6.91 8.48 -11.35
CA GLY A 78 -6.86 7.90 -12.69
C GLY A 78 -5.70 8.37 -13.56
N THR A 79 -4.92 9.36 -13.12
CA THR A 79 -3.87 9.99 -13.94
C THR A 79 -2.46 9.50 -13.58
N GLN A 80 -2.21 9.20 -12.30
CA GLN A 80 -0.90 8.86 -11.77
C GLN A 80 -0.97 7.51 -11.05
N GLY A 81 -0.09 6.57 -11.42
CA GLY A 81 0.09 5.32 -10.70
C GLY A 81 1.13 5.44 -9.59
N TRP A 82 1.21 4.41 -8.76
CA TRP A 82 2.06 4.37 -7.57
C TRP A 82 2.71 3.01 -7.39
N CYS A 83 3.98 3.03 -7.01
CA CYS A 83 4.67 1.86 -6.49
C CYS A 83 4.52 1.84 -4.97
N VAL A 84 3.99 0.75 -4.43
CA VAL A 84 3.59 0.60 -3.02
C VAL A 84 4.23 -0.64 -2.44
N ALA A 85 4.74 -0.56 -1.21
CA ALA A 85 5.27 -1.73 -0.51
C ALA A 85 4.17 -2.79 -0.34
N LYS A 86 4.46 -4.04 -0.70
CA LYS A 86 3.47 -5.14 -0.70
C LYS A 86 2.74 -5.28 0.62
N ASP A 87 3.50 -5.22 1.70
CA ASP A 87 3.00 -5.41 3.06
C ASP A 87 2.30 -4.18 3.64
N ALA A 88 2.24 -3.07 2.90
CA ALA A 88 1.54 -1.87 3.30
C ALA A 88 0.05 -1.90 2.88
N VAL A 89 -0.38 -2.73 1.93
CA VAL A 89 -1.76 -2.66 1.42
C VAL A 89 -2.75 -3.31 2.39
N LEU A 90 -3.65 -2.50 2.97
CA LEU A 90 -4.69 -2.94 3.89
C LEU A 90 -6.00 -3.28 3.18
N GLY A 91 -6.38 -2.47 2.18
CA GLY A 91 -7.60 -2.67 1.42
C GLY A 91 -7.68 -1.81 0.17
N ARG A 92 -8.46 -2.23 -0.82
CA ARG A 92 -8.62 -1.51 -2.10
C ARG A 92 -10.01 -1.67 -2.71
N PRO A 93 -10.54 -0.66 -3.41
CA PRO A 93 -11.74 -0.81 -4.22
C PRO A 93 -11.42 -1.52 -5.54
N ALA A 94 -12.45 -1.97 -6.26
CA ALA A 94 -12.28 -2.53 -7.61
C ALA A 94 -11.71 -1.53 -8.63
N GLY A 95 -11.91 -0.22 -8.38
CA GLY A 95 -11.39 0.87 -9.21
C GLY A 95 -9.87 1.03 -9.17
N VAL A 96 -9.21 0.53 -8.12
CA VAL A 96 -7.74 0.54 -7.99
C VAL A 96 -7.19 -0.84 -8.31
N ARG A 97 -6.44 -0.94 -9.41
CA ARG A 97 -5.94 -2.20 -9.97
C ARG A 97 -4.44 -2.32 -9.74
N ARG A 98 -4.01 -3.52 -9.40
CA ARG A 98 -2.61 -3.90 -9.31
C ARG A 98 -2.12 -4.32 -10.69
N ASP A 99 -0.98 -3.78 -11.13
CA ASP A 99 -0.24 -4.31 -12.26
C ASP A 99 0.90 -5.21 -11.76
N GLN A 100 0.79 -6.51 -12.03
CA GLN A 100 1.79 -7.51 -11.62
C GLN A 100 3.04 -7.49 -12.51
N HIS A 101 2.91 -7.00 -13.74
CA HIS A 101 3.96 -7.05 -14.76
C HIS A 101 4.45 -5.65 -15.12
N TRP A 102 4.30 -4.68 -14.21
CA TRP A 102 4.72 -3.30 -14.45
C TRP A 102 6.21 -3.25 -14.84
N PRO A 103 6.55 -2.78 -16.06
CA PRO A 103 7.90 -2.93 -16.61
C PRO A 103 8.99 -2.28 -15.76
N ALA A 104 8.70 -1.13 -15.12
CA ALA A 104 9.70 -0.44 -14.30
C ALA A 104 10.09 -1.25 -13.05
N LEU A 105 9.14 -1.93 -12.40
CA LEU A 105 9.46 -2.80 -11.26
C LEU A 105 10.14 -4.09 -11.71
N GLN A 106 9.75 -4.64 -12.86
CA GLN A 106 10.47 -5.79 -13.45
C GLN A 106 11.94 -5.44 -13.72
N SER A 107 12.21 -4.26 -14.28
CA SER A 107 13.58 -3.77 -14.49
C SER A 107 14.29 -3.49 -13.16
N LEU A 108 13.60 -2.90 -12.17
CA LEU A 108 14.18 -2.56 -10.87
C LEU A 108 14.64 -3.80 -10.10
N PHE A 109 13.91 -4.91 -10.23
CA PHE A 109 14.15 -6.17 -9.53
C PHE A 109 14.84 -7.24 -10.38
N GLY A 110 15.26 -6.93 -11.61
CA GLY A 110 15.94 -7.88 -12.49
C GLY A 110 15.04 -9.04 -12.98
N GLY A 111 13.73 -8.81 -13.09
CA GLY A 111 12.73 -9.81 -13.51
C GLY A 111 12.13 -10.64 -12.36
N ASP A 112 12.66 -10.51 -11.15
CA ASP A 112 12.12 -11.18 -9.97
C ASP A 112 10.94 -10.41 -9.36
N GLY A 113 10.06 -11.13 -8.66
CA GLY A 113 9.04 -10.52 -7.82
C GLY A 113 9.64 -9.89 -6.56
N GLY A 114 9.85 -8.57 -6.56
CA GLY A 114 10.42 -7.83 -5.42
C GLY A 114 9.41 -7.47 -4.31
N PHE A 115 9.76 -6.50 -3.46
CA PHE A 115 8.95 -6.06 -2.31
C PHE A 115 7.94 -4.94 -2.62
N LEU A 116 7.84 -4.49 -3.87
CA LEU A 116 6.90 -3.46 -4.33
C LEU A 116 5.83 -4.03 -5.28
N GLU A 117 4.68 -3.37 -5.33
CA GLU A 117 3.60 -3.59 -6.28
C GLU A 117 3.19 -2.26 -6.91
N HIS A 118 2.87 -2.28 -8.20
CA HIS A 118 2.34 -1.10 -8.90
C HIS A 118 0.82 -1.09 -8.86
N TYR A 119 0.25 0.07 -8.62
CA TYR A 119 -1.18 0.32 -8.61
C TYR A 119 -1.54 1.52 -9.48
N GLY A 120 -2.72 1.48 -10.09
CA GLY A 120 -3.34 2.59 -10.81
C GLY A 120 -4.86 2.48 -10.81
N GLY A 121 -5.54 3.48 -11.37
CA GLY A 121 -7.00 3.53 -11.46
C GLY A 121 -7.61 4.66 -10.62
N VAL A 122 -8.82 4.48 -10.09
CA VAL A 122 -9.56 5.54 -9.39
C VAL A 122 -10.08 5.04 -8.04
N GLY A 123 -9.90 5.86 -7.01
CA GLY A 123 -10.40 5.65 -5.65
C GLY A 123 -9.29 5.47 -4.60
N PRO A 124 -9.67 5.26 -3.33
CA PRO A 124 -8.71 5.20 -2.23
C PRO A 124 -8.08 3.82 -2.05
N LEU A 125 -6.76 3.71 -2.24
CA LEU A 125 -5.98 2.58 -1.74
C LEU A 125 -5.70 2.79 -0.26
N ILE A 126 -6.10 1.85 0.58
CA ILE A 126 -5.93 1.95 2.03
C ILE A 126 -4.61 1.29 2.38
N LEU A 127 -3.68 2.08 2.92
CA LEU A 127 -2.38 1.61 3.38
C LEU A 127 -2.39 1.45 4.91
N SER A 128 -1.68 0.45 5.39
CA SER A 128 -1.26 0.30 6.78
C SER A 128 0.22 0.61 6.90
N CYS A 129 0.59 1.39 7.90
CA CYS A 129 1.95 1.89 8.09
C CYS A 129 2.39 1.57 9.51
N THR A 130 3.62 1.11 9.73
CA THR A 130 4.16 0.89 11.08
C THR A 130 4.69 2.18 11.66
N GLY A 131 3.78 2.97 12.24
CA GLY A 131 4.04 4.32 12.74
C GLY A 131 3.39 5.40 11.85
N PRO A 132 3.60 6.69 12.15
CA PRO A 132 3.12 7.77 11.30
C PRO A 132 3.79 7.73 9.92
N VAL A 133 3.07 8.24 8.92
CA VAL A 133 3.62 8.47 7.58
C VAL A 133 4.33 9.82 7.55
N GLU A 134 5.56 9.81 7.05
CA GLU A 134 6.33 11.01 6.72
C GLU A 134 6.46 11.11 5.20
N VAL A 135 6.46 12.33 4.68
CA VAL A 135 6.56 12.61 3.24
C VAL A 135 7.84 13.36 2.98
N PHE A 136 8.77 12.73 2.27
CA PHE A 136 9.89 13.44 1.67
C PHE A 136 9.42 14.08 0.37
N SER A 137 9.38 15.41 0.34
CA SER A 137 9.22 16.19 -0.89
C SER A 137 10.59 16.47 -1.47
N LEU A 138 10.81 16.04 -2.72
CA LEU A 138 12.07 16.20 -3.43
C LEU A 138 11.87 17.22 -4.55
N ASP A 139 12.69 18.26 -4.56
CA ASP A 139 12.78 19.21 -5.67
C ASP A 139 13.62 18.62 -6.83
N PRO A 140 13.56 19.23 -8.04
CA PRO A 140 14.38 18.78 -9.16
C PRO A 140 15.88 18.75 -8.81
N GLY A 141 16.50 17.57 -8.97
CA GLY A 141 17.92 17.35 -8.67
C GLY A 141 18.21 16.92 -7.23
N GLU A 142 17.24 16.93 -6.33
CA GLU A 142 17.40 16.36 -4.99
C GLU A 142 17.35 14.84 -5.02
N ILE A 143 18.17 14.21 -4.18
CA ILE A 143 18.27 12.76 -4.05
C ILE A 143 18.12 12.38 -2.58
N VAL A 144 17.28 11.37 -2.31
CA VAL A 144 17.17 10.74 -1.00
C VAL A 144 17.37 9.24 -1.10
N THR A 145 18.13 8.67 -0.17
CA THR A 145 18.27 7.23 -0.03
C THR A 145 17.34 6.74 1.08
N VAL A 146 16.49 5.77 0.78
CA VAL A 146 15.54 5.16 1.72
C VAL A 146 15.78 3.65 1.79
N MET A 147 15.76 3.09 3.00
CA MET A 147 15.84 1.64 3.19
C MET A 147 14.46 1.01 2.94
N PRO A 148 14.35 -0.13 2.23
CA PRO A 148 13.07 -0.76 1.89
C PRO A 148 12.12 -0.99 3.07
N GLY A 149 12.63 -1.30 4.27
CA GLY A 149 11.79 -1.52 5.46
C GLY A 149 11.05 -0.28 5.98
N PHE A 150 11.45 0.92 5.54
CA PHE A 150 10.79 2.18 5.89
C PHE A 150 10.00 2.76 4.73
N LEU A 151 10.08 2.19 3.52
CA LEU A 151 9.33 2.67 2.37
C LEU A 151 7.87 2.25 2.47
N VAL A 152 6.95 3.20 2.26
CA VAL A 152 5.51 2.93 2.13
C VAL A 152 5.10 2.97 0.65
N ALA A 153 5.33 4.09 -0.03
CA ALA A 153 4.94 4.26 -1.43
C ALA A 153 5.63 5.44 -2.12
N TYR A 154 5.64 5.45 -3.44
CA TYR A 154 6.05 6.60 -4.27
C TYR A 154 5.30 6.61 -5.62
N PRO A 155 5.04 7.78 -6.22
CA PRO A 155 4.46 7.88 -7.56
C PRO A 155 5.36 7.22 -8.60
N ASP A 156 4.79 6.55 -9.60
CA ASP A 156 5.57 5.89 -10.66
C ASP A 156 6.34 6.85 -11.59
N SER A 157 6.12 8.17 -11.45
CA SER A 157 6.88 9.23 -12.12
C SER A 157 8.22 9.54 -11.46
N VAL A 158 8.43 9.12 -10.19
CA VAL A 158 9.68 9.37 -9.47
C VAL A 158 10.74 8.38 -9.92
N GLN A 159 11.92 8.90 -10.29
CA GLN A 159 13.05 8.07 -10.66
C GLN A 159 13.63 7.37 -9.44
N VAL A 160 13.89 6.07 -9.58
CA VAL A 160 14.39 5.24 -8.48
C VAL A 160 15.46 4.26 -8.97
N ARG A 161 16.48 4.07 -8.14
CA ARG A 161 17.51 3.05 -8.34
C ARG A 161 17.60 2.16 -7.11
N LEU A 162 17.66 0.85 -7.33
CA LEU A 162 17.94 -0.15 -6.30
C LEU A 162 19.43 -0.50 -6.31
N ARG A 163 20.06 -0.58 -5.14
CA ARG A 163 21.45 -1.04 -4.98
C ARG A 163 21.66 -1.78 -3.66
N ALA A 164 22.71 -2.58 -3.59
CA ALA A 164 23.17 -3.14 -2.32
C ALA A 164 23.70 -2.03 -1.40
N VAL A 165 23.43 -2.16 -0.09
CA VAL A 165 24.04 -1.31 0.94
C VAL A 165 25.52 -1.69 1.10
N ASP A 166 25.79 -3.00 1.18
CA ASP A 166 27.12 -3.59 1.18
C ASP A 166 27.18 -4.64 0.06
N PRO A 167 28.03 -4.45 -0.98
CA PRO A 167 28.21 -5.43 -2.05
C PRO A 167 28.65 -6.84 -1.58
N ALA A 168 29.31 -6.94 -0.42
CA ALA A 168 29.74 -8.21 0.17
C ALA A 168 28.71 -8.78 1.17
N GLY A 169 27.68 -8.02 1.51
CA GLY A 169 26.66 -8.40 2.49
C GLY A 169 25.54 -9.27 1.91
N PRO A 170 24.76 -9.94 2.79
CA PRO A 170 23.55 -10.63 2.37
C PRO A 170 22.52 -9.64 1.81
N GLN A 171 21.83 -10.03 0.74
CA GLN A 171 20.79 -9.22 0.11
C GLN A 171 19.62 -10.07 -0.36
N SER A 172 18.42 -9.50 -0.32
CA SER A 172 17.20 -10.14 -0.77
C SER A 172 16.32 -9.16 -1.54
N VAL A 173 16.22 -9.33 -2.85
CA VAL A 173 15.31 -8.54 -3.70
C VAL A 173 13.85 -8.77 -3.33
N ARG A 174 13.53 -9.96 -2.80
CA ARG A 174 12.16 -10.32 -2.40
C ARG A 174 11.68 -9.53 -1.18
N THR A 175 12.56 -9.27 -0.22
CA THR A 175 12.22 -8.58 1.04
C THR A 175 12.72 -7.14 1.08
N GLY A 176 13.78 -6.80 0.35
CA GLY A 176 14.46 -5.52 0.45
C GLY A 176 15.60 -5.50 1.48
N GLU A 177 15.86 -6.61 2.17
CA GLU A 177 16.95 -6.72 3.15
C GLU A 177 18.32 -6.57 2.47
N GLY A 178 19.21 -5.79 3.09
CA GLY A 178 20.55 -5.50 2.56
C GLY A 178 20.57 -4.52 1.37
N LEU A 179 19.42 -3.94 1.01
CA LEU A 179 19.28 -3.06 -0.15
C LEU A 179 18.93 -1.62 0.24
N ALA A 180 19.15 -0.70 -0.68
CA ALA A 180 18.81 0.72 -0.59
C ALA A 180 18.13 1.18 -1.87
N LEU A 181 17.18 2.10 -1.74
CA LEU A 181 16.52 2.78 -2.85
C LEU A 181 16.97 4.25 -2.87
N ASP A 182 17.60 4.66 -3.96
CA ASP A 182 17.94 6.06 -4.22
C ASP A 182 16.84 6.67 -5.11
N PHE A 183 16.12 7.66 -4.59
CA PHE A 183 15.07 8.38 -5.29
C PHE A 183 15.57 9.74 -5.74
N ALA A 184 15.28 10.13 -6.98
CA ALA A 184 15.62 11.45 -7.51
C ALA A 184 14.35 12.25 -7.85
N GLY A 185 14.32 13.51 -7.40
CA GLY A 185 13.22 14.43 -7.62
C GLY A 185 13.12 14.97 -9.05
N PRO A 186 12.00 15.61 -9.41
CA PRO A 186 10.95 16.06 -8.49
C PRO A 186 9.95 14.96 -8.11
N GLY A 187 9.42 15.02 -6.88
CA GLY A 187 8.32 14.16 -6.47
C GLY A 187 8.19 13.99 -4.96
N ARG A 188 7.45 12.96 -4.54
CA ARG A 188 7.25 12.64 -3.14
C ARG A 188 7.50 11.17 -2.85
N VAL A 189 8.13 10.88 -1.71
CA VAL A 189 8.36 9.53 -1.21
C VAL A 189 7.70 9.42 0.16
N LEU A 190 6.79 8.46 0.31
CA LEU A 190 6.09 8.19 1.56
C LEU A 190 6.88 7.14 2.33
N VAL A 191 7.26 7.47 3.56
CA VAL A 191 7.98 6.59 4.47
C VAL A 191 7.22 6.46 5.79
N GLN A 192 7.63 5.51 6.62
CA GLN A 192 7.07 5.27 7.94
C GLN A 192 8.17 5.31 9.00
N ALA A 193 7.81 5.64 10.25
CA ALA A 193 8.81 5.82 11.31
C ALA A 193 9.40 4.52 11.88
N ARG A 194 8.86 3.34 11.56
CA ARG A 194 9.41 2.05 12.02
C ARG A 194 9.56 1.06 10.87
N SER A 195 10.61 0.25 10.94
CA SER A 195 10.90 -0.81 9.97
C SER A 195 9.83 -1.90 9.97
N THR A 196 9.53 -2.45 8.80
CA THR A 196 8.81 -3.72 8.59
C THR A 196 9.72 -4.91 8.31
N LEU A 197 11.01 -4.66 8.09
CA LEU A 197 12.06 -5.68 8.00
C LEU A 197 12.66 -5.95 9.37
#